data_AF-A0A9P3N529-F1
#
_entry.id   AF-A0A9P3N529-F1
#
_cell.length_a   1.000
_cell.length_b   1.000
_cell.length_c   1.000
_cell.angle_alpha   90.00
_cell.angle_beta   90.00
_cell.angle_gamma   90.00
#
_symmetry.space_group_name_H-M   'P 1'
#
loop_
_entity.id
_entity.type
_entity.pdbx_description
1 polymer ?
#
loop_
_entity_poly.entity_id
_entity_poly.type
_entity_poly.pdbx_seq_one_letter_code
_entity_poly.pdbx_strand_id
1 'polypeptide(L)' 'LLRSFISPIQDDWDELLPVVDFAVNNSAHESTHEKPFVLNCGWHPTTLVMYGIQSMKIPAAKGFL' A
#
# COMPACT_ATOMS: atom_id res chain seq x y z
N LEU A 1 3.01 -8.83 11.77
CA LEU A 1 3.06 -8.13 10.48
C LEU A 1 3.14 -6.61 10.65
N LEU A 2 2.18 -5.92 11.28
CA LEU A 2 2.27 -4.45 11.49
C LEU A 2 3.57 -4.00 12.18
N ARG A 3 4.00 -4.71 13.24
CA ARG A 3 5.24 -4.44 14.00
C ARG A 3 6.54 -4.38 13.16
N SER A 4 6.57 -5.02 11.99
CA SER A 4 7.74 -4.99 11.10
C SER A 4 7.71 -3.83 10.10
N PHE A 5 6.62 -3.06 10.05
CA PHE A 5 6.46 -1.91 9.15
C PHE A 5 6.49 -0.56 9.87
N ILE A 6 6.16 -0.53 11.16
CA ILE A 6 6.08 0.69 11.98
C ILE A 6 7.43 1.02 12.62
N SER A 7 7.56 2.25 13.12
CA SER A 7 8.77 2.72 13.82
C SER A 7 9.13 1.80 15.00
N PRO A 8 10.41 1.74 15.40
CA PRO A 8 10.82 0.95 16.57
C PRO A 8 10.09 1.33 17.86
N ILE A 9 9.68 2.59 17.98
CA ILE A 9 8.92 3.12 19.13
C ILE A 9 7.40 2.95 18.97
N GLN A 10 6.94 2.52 17.79
CA GLN A 10 5.55 2.14 17.47
C GLN A 10 4.52 3.27 17.63
N ASP A 11 4.91 4.49 17.29
CA ASP A 11 4.10 5.70 17.41
C ASP A 11 3.47 6.19 16.10
N ASP A 12 3.84 5.58 14.96
CA ASP A 12 3.42 5.94 13.61
C ASP A 12 2.50 4.88 12.96
N TRP A 13 1.90 4.02 13.78
CA TRP A 13 1.15 2.86 13.29
C TRP A 13 -0.13 3.24 12.53
N ASP A 14 -0.79 4.32 12.92
CA ASP A 14 -2.02 4.83 12.31
C ASP A 14 -1.73 5.54 10.98
N GLU A 15 -0.62 6.28 10.90
CA GLU A 15 -0.15 6.89 9.67
C GLU A 15 0.27 5.84 8.63
N LEU A 16 0.89 4.76 9.07
CA LEU A 16 1.39 3.70 8.18
C LEU A 16 0.36 2.61 7.87
N LEU A 17 -0.76 2.57 8.59
CA LEU A 17 -1.78 1.53 8.41
C LEU A 17 -2.24 1.39 6.94
N PRO A 18 -2.54 2.46 6.19
CA PRO A 18 -2.96 2.34 4.79
C PRO A 18 -1.87 1.73 3.90
N VAL A 19 -0.60 2.03 4.18
CA VAL A 19 0.54 1.52 3.41
C VAL A 19 0.73 0.02 3.67
N VAL A 20 0.61 -0.40 4.92
CA VAL A 20 0.72 -1.79 5.32
C VAL A 20 -0.42 -2.62 4.74
N ASP A 21 -1.65 -2.12 4.81
CA ASP A 21 -2.80 -2.80 4.25
C ASP A 21 -2.65 -2.96 2.72
N PHE A 22 -2.18 -1.92 2.03
CA PHE A 22 -1.88 -2.01 0.60
C PHE A 22 -0.79 -3.06 0.30
N ALA A 23 0.30 -3.07 1.07
CA ALA A 23 1.41 -4.01 0.87
C ALA A 23 0.96 -5.47 1.07
N VAL A 24 0.16 -5.73 2.10
CA VAL A 24 -0.41 -7.06 2.38
C VAL A 24 -1.34 -7.50 1.25
N ASN A 25 -2.28 -6.65 0.85
CA ASN A 25 -3.25 -6.99 -0.18
C ASN A 25 -2.63 -7.11 -1.59
N ASN A 26 -1.41 -6.61 -1.77
CA ASN A 26 -0.61 -6.73 -2.99
C ASN A 26 0.41 -7.88 -2.97
N SER A 27 0.61 -8.53 -1.82
CA SER A 27 1.54 -9.66 -1.71
C SER A 27 0.84 -10.96 -2.08
N ALA A 28 1.51 -11.82 -2.85
CA ALA A 28 0.96 -13.14 -3.17
C ALA A 28 0.90 -14.00 -1.90
N HIS A 29 -0.26 -14.58 -1.63
CA HIS A 29 -0.42 -15.47 -0.48
C HIS A 29 0.00 -16.90 -0.86
N GLU A 30 0.74 -17.57 0.03
CA GLU A 30 1.37 -18.87 -0.28
C GLU A 30 0.36 -19.96 -0.63
N SER A 31 -0.78 -20.01 0.05
CA SER A 31 -1.79 -21.06 -0.17
C SER A 31 -2.59 -20.92 -1.46
N THR A 32 -2.76 -19.69 -1.96
CA THR A 32 -3.56 -19.40 -3.15
C THR A 32 -2.68 -19.07 -4.36
N HIS A 33 -1.40 -18.76 -4.13
CA HIS A 33 -0.47 -18.18 -5.08
C HIS A 33 -0.97 -16.87 -5.72
N GLU A 34 -1.99 -16.25 -5.14
CA GLU A 34 -2.68 -15.08 -5.67
C GLU A 34 -2.67 -13.93 -4.67
N LYS A 35 -2.84 -12.70 -5.20
CA LYS A 35 -2.92 -11.49 -4.39
C LYS A 35 -4.35 -11.26 -3.88
N PRO A 36 -4.57 -10.90 -2.61
CA PRO A 36 -5.90 -10.61 -2.09
C PRO A 36 -6.70 -9.59 -2.91
N PHE A 37 -6.07 -8.53 -3.44
CA PHE A 37 -6.76 -7.59 -4.33
C PHE A 37 -7.34 -8.25 -5.59
N VAL A 38 -6.61 -9.19 -6.18
CA VAL A 38 -7.07 -9.91 -7.37
C VAL A 38 -8.25 -10.81 -7.00
N LEU A 39 -8.18 -11.49 -5.86
CA LEU A 39 -9.25 -12.39 -5.41
C LEU A 39 -10.53 -11.63 -5.02
N ASN A 40 -10.41 -10.44 -4.42
CA ASN A 40 -11.56 -9.67 -3.97
C ASN A 40 -12.18 -8.79 -5.06
N CYS A 41 -11.35 -8.13 -5.87
CA CYS A 41 -11.78 -7.12 -6.83
C CYS A 41 -11.68 -7.58 -8.29
N GLY A 42 -10.92 -8.64 -8.58
CA GLY A 42 -10.63 -9.10 -9.94
C GLY A 42 -9.54 -8.31 -10.66
N TRP A 43 -8.93 -7.31 -10.02
CA TRP A 43 -7.87 -6.48 -10.59
C TRP A 43 -6.95 -5.91 -9.51
N HIS A 44 -5.75 -5.51 -9.91
CA HIS A 44 -4.77 -4.92 -9.00
C HIS A 44 -4.73 -3.38 -9.13
N PRO A 45 -4.93 -2.63 -8.04
CA PRO A 45 -4.79 -1.17 -8.06
C PRO A 45 -3.36 -0.75 -8.37
N THR A 46 -3.19 0.04 -9.42
CA THR A 46 -1.88 0.50 -9.89
C THR A 46 -1.50 1.81 -9.22
N THR A 47 -0.27 1.88 -8.68
CA THR A 47 0.25 3.10 -8.07
C THR A 47 1.23 3.81 -9.00
N LEU A 48 1.43 5.11 -8.79
CA LEU A 48 2.38 5.91 -9.58
C LEU A 48 3.80 5.33 -9.54
N VAL A 49 4.18 4.72 -8.41
CA VAL A 49 5.46 4.04 -8.22
C VAL A 49 5.64 2.89 -9.21
N MET A 50 4.58 2.13 -9.51
CA MET A 50 4.65 0.99 -10.43
C MET A 50 4.93 1.41 -11.87
N TYR A 51 4.54 2.62 -12.26
CA TYR A 51 4.82 3.18 -13.58
C TYR A 51 6.17 3.91 -13.66
N GLY A 52 6.97 3.91 -12.58
CA GLY A 52 8.22 4.68 -12.53
C GLY A 52 8.01 6.19 -12.63
N ILE A 53 6.76 6.66 -12.46
CA ILE A 53 6.43 8.08 -12.51
C ILE A 53 6.82 8.65 -11.15
N GLN A 54 7.99 9.28 -11.08
CA GLN A 54 8.33 10.12 -9.94
C GLN A 54 7.25 11.18 -9.81
N SER A 55 6.76 11.38 -8.58
CA SER A 55 5.72 12.34 -8.23
C SER A 55 5.87 13.64 -9.04
N MET A 56 5.02 13.81 -10.05
CA MET A 56 4.80 15.14 -10.60
C MET A 56 4.30 15.97 -9.42
N LYS A 57 4.91 17.14 -9.19
CA LYS A 57 4.38 18.10 -8.21
C LYS A 57 3.00 18.55 -8.70
N ILE A 58 1.97 17.79 -8.38
CA ILE A 58 0.57 18.08 -8.70
C ILE A 58 0.09 19.05 -7.63
N PRO A 59 -0.12 20.34 -7.95
CA PRO A 59 -0.51 21.33 -6.94
C PRO A 59 -1.86 21.02 -6.28
N ALA A 60 -2.69 20.18 -6.91
CA ALA A 60 -4.02 19.78 -6.45
C ALA A 60 -4.03 18.72 -5.33
N ALA A 61 -2.93 18.00 -5.08
CA ALA A 61 -2.88 16.96 -4.04
C ALA A 61 -2.82 17.52 -2.60
N LYS A 62 -2.69 18.83 -2.44
CA LYS A 62 -2.67 19.51 -1.12
C LYS A 62 -4.02 19.55 -0.39
N GLY A 63 -5.08 18.99 -0.96
CA GLY A 63 -6.44 19.04 -0.41
C GLY A 63 -6.97 17.72 0.16
N PHE A 64 -6.14 16.67 0.24
CA PHE A 64 -6.57 15.34 0.71
C PHE A 64 -5.82 14.83 1.95
N LEU A 65 -5.03 15.69 2.60
CA LEU A 65 -4.47 15.46 3.94
C LEU A 65 -4.58 16.76 4.74
#